data_AF-A0A6I7ZGA9-F1
#
_entry.id   AF-A0A6I7ZGA9-F1
#
_cell.length_a   1.000
_cell.length_b   1.000
_cell.length_c   1.000
_cell.angle_alpha   90.00
_cell.angle_beta   90.00
_cell.angle_gamma   90.00
#
_symmetry.space_group_name_H-M   'P 1'
#
loop_
_entity.id
_entity.type
_entity.pdbx_description
1 polymer ?
#
loop_
_entity_poly.entity_id
_entity_poly.type
_entity_poly.pdbx_seq_one_letter_code
_entity_poly.pdbx_strand_id
1 'polypeptide(L)'
;MERLFFDFKGDFQWASIAAIVAVFGALASLLFSFLSYHNTKKSILIQKEMDQKKIDADIISKSRMHWIDNTKMVTSTFITDSLSLGANMKMFTQKIIQLNGIRIEMSELHEKSMNKKLPQAERNKAKEVSQHWIDEGSKIFNKDMEERADEINELLKRLSNNFMLIKLNFSNNDENNTIVDLAFKIYEGLRRHSLTSGWDQMTSEKELIQSLRETEKVFQENSMNAEKFTEFLRDYYKREWEKVKTGK
;
A
#
# COMPACT_ATOMS: atom_id res chain seq x y z
N MET A 1 87.84 32.01 11.31
CA MET A 1 86.41 32.23 11.65
C MET A 1 86.36 33.40 12.62
N GLU A 2 85.20 34.05 12.75
CA GLU A 2 84.86 35.06 13.78
C GLU A 2 85.02 36.54 13.40
N ARG A 3 84.02 37.05 12.69
CA ARG A 3 83.34 38.32 13.00
C ARG A 3 81.85 38.22 12.70
N LEU A 4 81.18 37.22 13.29
CA LEU A 4 79.74 37.07 13.10
C LEU A 4 78.93 38.09 13.95
N PHE A 5 79.50 38.58 15.06
CA PHE A 5 78.81 39.41 16.04
C PHE A 5 79.50 40.76 16.35
N PHE A 6 80.61 41.10 15.69
CA PHE A 6 81.42 42.29 16.01
C PHE A 6 81.94 42.96 14.73
N ASP A 7 81.93 44.30 14.70
CA ASP A 7 82.36 45.09 13.53
C ASP A 7 83.90 45.25 13.42
N PHE A 8 84.38 46.04 12.46
CA PHE A 8 85.83 46.24 12.27
C PHE A 8 86.52 47.08 13.34
N LYS A 9 85.74 47.76 14.19
CA LYS A 9 86.18 48.54 15.35
C LYS A 9 86.04 47.76 16.68
N GLY A 10 85.45 46.57 16.65
CA GLY A 10 85.24 45.73 17.83
C GLY A 10 83.90 45.95 18.53
N ASP A 11 82.99 46.73 17.94
CA ASP A 11 81.66 46.99 18.51
C ASP A 11 80.70 45.85 18.19
N PHE A 12 79.91 45.43 19.18
CA PHE A 12 78.96 44.33 19.06
C PHE A 12 77.81 44.69 18.11
N GLN A 13 77.68 43.92 17.02
CA GLN A 13 76.65 44.13 16.01
C GLN A 13 75.37 43.40 16.41
N TRP A 14 74.51 44.08 17.18
CA TRP A 14 73.15 43.62 17.50
C TRP A 14 72.34 43.22 16.26
N ALA A 15 72.62 43.86 15.11
CA ALA A 15 72.03 43.54 13.81
C ALA A 15 72.31 42.08 13.37
N SER A 16 73.48 41.53 13.68
CA SER A 16 73.83 40.16 13.28
C SER A 16 73.12 39.10 14.13
N ILE A 17 72.93 39.36 15.43
CA ILE A 17 72.06 38.51 16.28
C ILE A 17 70.62 38.60 15.84
N ALA A 18 70.12 39.82 15.60
CA ALA A 18 68.76 40.03 15.10
C ALA A 18 68.53 39.31 13.76
N ALA A 19 69.52 39.31 12.85
CA ALA A 19 69.44 38.59 11.58
C ALA A 19 69.37 37.07 11.77
N ILE A 20 70.16 36.49 12.68
CA ILE A 20 70.10 35.05 12.99
C ILE A 20 68.75 34.68 13.61
N VAL A 21 68.27 35.44 14.60
CA VAL A 21 66.96 35.23 15.22
C VAL A 21 65.83 35.37 14.20
N ALA A 22 65.93 36.34 13.28
CA ALA A 22 64.97 36.52 12.20
C ALA A 22 64.97 35.35 11.22
N VAL A 23 66.14 34.79 10.87
CA VAL A 23 66.25 33.60 10.00
C VAL A 23 65.66 32.37 10.68
N PHE A 24 65.95 32.13 11.96
CA PHE A 24 65.32 31.03 12.71
C PHE A 24 63.82 31.22 12.87
N GLY A 25 63.36 32.44 13.16
CA GLY A 25 61.94 32.78 13.21
C GLY A 25 61.23 32.59 11.87
N ALA A 26 61.88 32.95 10.76
CA ALA A 26 61.36 32.74 9.41
C ALA A 26 61.28 31.25 9.05
N LEU A 27 62.31 30.45 9.36
CA LEU A 27 62.33 29.01 9.13
C LEU A 27 61.28 28.27 9.96
N ALA A 28 61.14 28.61 11.25
CA ALA A 28 60.11 28.06 12.12
C ALA A 28 58.70 28.41 11.57
N SER A 29 58.48 29.67 11.17
CA SER A 29 57.22 30.11 10.58
C SER A 29 56.88 29.37 9.28
N LEU A 30 57.89 29.08 8.44
CA LEU A 30 57.73 28.34 7.19
C LEU A 30 57.35 26.87 7.45
N LEU A 31 58.00 26.23 8.43
CA LEU A 31 57.66 24.87 8.87
C LEU A 31 56.24 24.79 9.46
N PHE A 32 55.85 25.73 10.33
CA PHE A 32 54.50 25.79 10.89
C PHE A 32 53.45 26.06 9.81
N SER A 33 53.72 26.95 8.86
CA SER A 33 52.83 27.24 7.74
C SER A 33 52.65 26.02 6.82
N PHE A 34 53.73 25.27 6.55
CA PHE A 34 53.68 24.05 5.77
C PHE A 34 52.91 22.92 6.46
N LEU A 35 53.13 22.70 7.77
CA LEU A 35 52.36 21.75 8.59
C LEU A 35 50.87 22.12 8.64
N SER A 36 50.57 23.42 8.84
CA SER A 36 49.21 23.95 8.85
C SER A 36 48.50 23.75 7.50
N TYR A 37 49.19 24.00 6.38
CA TYR A 37 48.66 23.79 5.04
C TYR A 37 48.32 22.32 4.76
N HIS A 38 49.21 21.39 5.14
CA HIS A 38 48.95 19.95 4.98
C HIS A 38 47.79 19.46 5.84
N ASN A 39 47.70 19.91 7.10
CA ASN A 39 46.59 19.57 7.98
C ASN A 39 45.27 20.16 7.48
N THR A 40 45.27 21.39 6.97
CA THR A 40 44.09 22.05 6.41
C THR A 40 43.56 21.31 5.17
N LYS A 41 44.46 20.87 4.28
CA LYS A 41 44.07 20.04 3.12
C LYS A 41 43.40 18.74 3.55
N LYS A 42 43.95 18.04 4.55
CA LYS A 42 43.37 16.80 5.08
C LYS A 42 42.01 17.04 5.71
N SER A 43 41.86 18.11 6.49
CA SER A 43 40.57 18.49 7.09
C SER A 43 39.51 18.86 6.05
N ILE A 44 39.87 19.59 4.99
CA ILE A 44 38.95 19.91 3.87
C ILE A 44 38.49 18.63 3.16
N LEU A 45 39.39 17.67 2.97
CA LEU A 45 39.08 16.41 2.30
C LEU A 45 38.12 15.56 3.15
N ILE A 46 38.40 15.43 4.45
CA ILE A 46 37.51 14.77 5.41
C ILE A 46 36.14 15.47 5.48
N GLN A 47 36.12 16.81 5.47
CA GLN A 47 34.88 17.59 5.44
C GLN A 47 34.04 17.30 4.20
N LYS A 48 34.66 17.28 3.02
CA LYS A 48 33.98 16.92 1.76
C LYS A 48 33.43 15.50 1.79
N GLU A 49 34.20 14.53 2.30
CA GLU A 49 33.73 13.14 2.44
C GLU A 49 32.56 13.03 3.43
N MET A 50 32.61 13.75 4.56
CA MET A 50 31.51 13.80 5.52
C MET A 50 30.25 14.44 4.91
N ASP A 51 30.41 15.54 4.17
CA ASP A 51 29.29 16.23 3.54
C ASP A 51 28.68 15.38 2.41
N GLN A 52 29.49 14.66 1.64
CA GLN A 52 28.99 13.69 0.65
C GLN A 52 28.22 12.56 1.33
N LYS A 53 28.75 11.97 2.41
CA LYS A 53 28.03 10.93 3.17
C LYS A 53 26.69 11.43 3.74
N LYS A 54 26.62 12.69 4.17
CA LYS A 54 25.36 13.31 4.61
C LYS A 54 24.37 13.48 3.45
N ILE A 55 24.83 13.93 2.28
CA ILE A 55 24.01 14.07 1.09
C ILE A 55 23.47 12.71 0.64
N ASP A 56 24.32 11.68 0.58
CA ASP A 56 23.93 10.33 0.17
C ASP A 56 22.90 9.75 1.15
N ALA A 57 23.11 9.91 2.47
CA ALA A 57 22.16 9.49 3.50
C ALA A 57 20.82 10.24 3.40
N ASP A 58 20.82 11.54 3.09
CA ASP A 58 19.60 12.33 2.88
C ASP A 58 18.83 11.86 1.64
N ILE A 59 19.53 11.58 0.53
CA ILE A 59 18.92 11.05 -0.70
C ILE A 59 18.29 9.67 -0.45
N ILE A 60 18.99 8.79 0.25
CA ILE A 60 18.48 7.45 0.60
C ILE A 60 17.23 7.57 1.48
N SER A 61 17.28 8.39 2.53
CA SER A 61 16.16 8.62 3.44
C SER A 61 14.93 9.16 2.72
N LYS A 62 15.10 10.16 1.84
CA LYS A 62 13.99 10.72 1.04
C LYS A 62 13.40 9.69 0.08
N SER A 63 14.25 8.91 -0.59
CA SER A 63 13.80 7.87 -1.52
C SER A 63 13.01 6.78 -0.78
N ARG A 64 13.49 6.33 0.39
CA ARG A 64 12.80 5.36 1.23
C ARG A 64 11.48 5.92 1.76
N MET A 65 11.43 7.19 2.17
CA MET A 65 10.19 7.85 2.59
C MET A 65 9.15 7.88 1.47
N HIS A 66 9.52 8.31 0.26
CA HIS A 66 8.63 8.28 -0.90
C HIS A 66 8.13 6.87 -1.23
N TRP A 67 9.02 5.87 -1.15
CA TRP A 67 8.64 4.47 -1.37
C TRP A 67 7.64 3.98 -0.31
N ILE A 68 7.85 4.32 0.97
CA ILE A 68 6.91 4.00 2.06
C ILE A 68 5.54 4.63 1.80
N ASP A 69 5.49 5.90 1.42
CA ASP A 69 4.21 6.59 1.18
C ASP A 69 3.45 6.00 -0.02
N ASN A 70 4.16 5.72 -1.11
CA ASN A 70 3.57 5.08 -2.28
C ASN A 70 3.04 3.68 -1.97
N THR A 71 3.82 2.86 -1.27
CA THR A 71 3.42 1.49 -0.94
C THR A 71 2.29 1.43 0.07
N LYS A 72 2.24 2.35 1.04
CA LYS A 72 1.09 2.51 1.95
C LYS A 72 -0.20 2.82 1.17
N MET A 73 -0.13 3.72 0.19
CA MET A 73 -1.28 4.02 -0.66
C MET A 73 -1.76 2.77 -1.41
N VAL A 74 -0.86 2.09 -2.12
CA VAL A 74 -1.18 0.86 -2.87
C VAL A 74 -1.78 -0.22 -1.97
N THR A 75 -1.16 -0.48 -0.82
CA THR A 75 -1.62 -1.53 0.10
C THR A 75 -2.95 -1.19 0.77
N SER A 76 -3.18 0.08 1.13
CA SER A 76 -4.46 0.56 1.65
C SER A 76 -5.60 0.43 0.63
N THR A 77 -5.34 0.83 -0.61
CA THR A 77 -6.32 0.69 -1.71
C THR A 77 -6.63 -0.78 -1.96
N PHE A 78 -5.60 -1.65 -1.99
CA PHE A 78 -5.79 -3.10 -2.12
C PHE A 78 -6.70 -3.68 -1.02
N ILE A 79 -6.43 -3.34 0.25
CA ILE A 79 -7.24 -3.81 1.39
C ILE A 79 -8.69 -3.32 1.25
N THR A 80 -8.88 -2.04 0.97
CA THR A 80 -10.21 -1.42 0.82
C THR A 80 -11.01 -2.04 -0.32
N ASP A 81 -10.40 -2.20 -1.50
CA ASP A 81 -11.02 -2.87 -2.63
C ASP A 81 -11.35 -4.33 -2.31
N SER A 82 -10.48 -5.06 -1.61
CA SER A 82 -10.72 -6.46 -1.25
C SER A 82 -11.93 -6.65 -0.32
N LEU A 83 -12.08 -5.77 0.68
CA LEU A 83 -13.21 -5.81 1.62
C LEU A 83 -14.51 -5.41 0.90
N SER A 84 -14.44 -4.39 0.04
CA SER A 84 -15.57 -3.93 -0.76
C SER A 84 -16.03 -5.01 -1.74
N LEU A 85 -15.11 -5.75 -2.36
CA LEU A 85 -15.42 -6.85 -3.27
C LEU A 85 -16.14 -7.98 -2.52
N GLY A 86 -15.60 -8.42 -1.38
CA GLY A 86 -16.25 -9.45 -0.57
C GLY A 86 -17.67 -9.04 -0.13
N ALA A 87 -17.86 -7.79 0.27
CA ALA A 87 -19.17 -7.26 0.64
C ALA A 87 -20.15 -7.26 -0.54
N ASN A 88 -19.71 -6.82 -1.72
CA ASN A 88 -20.55 -6.81 -2.92
C ASN A 88 -20.93 -8.23 -3.37
N MET A 89 -20.01 -9.19 -3.34
CA MET A 89 -20.30 -10.60 -3.64
C MET A 89 -21.36 -11.19 -2.69
N LYS A 90 -21.26 -10.87 -1.39
CA LYS A 90 -22.25 -11.25 -0.38
C LYS A 90 -23.63 -10.65 -0.67
N MET A 91 -23.69 -9.34 -0.92
CA MET A 91 -24.95 -8.66 -1.24
C MET A 91 -25.57 -9.21 -2.53
N PHE A 92 -24.77 -9.46 -3.55
CA PHE A 92 -25.21 -10.05 -4.82
C PHE A 92 -25.86 -11.42 -4.61
N THR A 93 -25.20 -12.28 -3.82
CA THR A 93 -25.74 -13.61 -3.47
C THR A 93 -27.06 -13.50 -2.70
N GLN A 94 -27.15 -12.58 -1.73
CA GLN A 94 -28.38 -12.32 -0.99
C GLN A 94 -29.53 -11.83 -1.88
N LYS A 95 -29.24 -10.98 -2.88
CA LYS A 95 -30.23 -10.49 -3.83
C LYS A 95 -30.76 -11.59 -4.74
N ILE A 96 -29.92 -12.54 -5.17
CA ILE A 96 -30.36 -13.72 -5.93
C ILE A 96 -31.33 -14.58 -5.10
N ILE A 97 -31.06 -14.74 -3.80
CA ILE A 97 -31.96 -15.46 -2.89
C ILE A 97 -33.30 -14.74 -2.76
N GLN A 98 -33.26 -13.41 -2.58
CA GLN A 98 -34.48 -12.60 -2.53
C GLN A 98 -35.31 -12.75 -3.80
N LEU A 99 -34.68 -12.71 -4.99
CA LEU A 99 -35.36 -12.93 -6.25
C LEU A 99 -36.08 -14.29 -6.31
N ASN A 100 -35.42 -15.35 -5.84
CA ASN A 100 -36.02 -16.68 -5.82
C ASN A 100 -37.22 -16.75 -4.87
N GLY A 101 -37.13 -16.12 -3.69
CA GLY A 101 -38.28 -15.98 -2.79
C GLY A 101 -39.45 -15.24 -3.45
N ILE A 102 -39.16 -14.13 -4.13
CA ILE A 102 -40.18 -13.36 -4.85
C ILE A 102 -40.80 -14.18 -6.00
N ARG A 103 -40.00 -14.97 -6.74
CA ARG A 103 -40.53 -15.85 -7.79
C ARG A 103 -41.52 -16.87 -7.25
N ILE A 104 -41.24 -17.47 -6.09
CA ILE A 104 -42.17 -18.39 -5.42
C ILE A 104 -43.46 -17.67 -5.06
N GLU A 105 -43.37 -16.49 -4.42
CA GLU A 105 -44.54 -15.68 -4.06
C GLU A 105 -45.36 -15.29 -5.30
N MET A 106 -44.71 -14.91 -6.40
CA MET A 106 -45.39 -14.56 -7.64
C MET A 106 -46.12 -15.77 -8.25
N SER A 107 -45.56 -16.98 -8.15
CA SER A 107 -46.23 -18.21 -8.57
C SER A 107 -47.50 -18.46 -7.77
N GLU A 108 -47.43 -18.32 -6.44
CA GLU A 108 -48.60 -18.48 -5.56
C GLU A 108 -49.69 -17.43 -5.84
N LEU A 109 -49.30 -16.18 -6.08
CA LEU A 109 -50.23 -15.11 -6.44
C LEU A 109 -50.89 -15.39 -7.80
N HIS A 110 -50.13 -15.92 -8.76
CA HIS A 110 -50.67 -16.33 -10.04
C HIS A 110 -51.72 -17.43 -9.88
N GLU A 111 -51.43 -18.48 -9.10
CA GLU A 111 -52.40 -19.55 -8.80
C GLU A 111 -53.67 -19.01 -8.13
N LYS A 112 -53.52 -18.12 -7.12
CA LYS A 112 -54.65 -17.45 -6.46
C LYS A 112 -55.49 -16.66 -7.45
N SER A 113 -54.86 -15.93 -8.39
CA SER A 113 -55.57 -15.14 -9.40
C SER A 113 -56.42 -15.99 -10.36
N MET A 114 -56.05 -17.25 -10.56
CA MET A 114 -56.74 -18.20 -11.45
C MET A 114 -57.75 -19.10 -10.71
N ASN A 115 -57.69 -19.16 -9.37
CA ASN A 115 -58.53 -20.04 -8.57
C ASN A 115 -59.98 -19.54 -8.49
N LYS A 116 -60.85 -20.12 -9.33
CA LYS A 116 -62.27 -19.75 -9.40
C LYS A 116 -63.06 -19.93 -8.09
N LYS A 117 -62.53 -20.69 -7.12
CA LYS A 117 -63.15 -20.88 -5.79
C LYS A 117 -62.97 -19.68 -4.87
N LEU A 118 -62.00 -18.79 -5.13
CA LEU A 118 -61.77 -17.58 -4.34
C LEU A 118 -62.68 -16.42 -4.79
N PRO A 119 -63.03 -15.46 -3.91
CA PRO A 119 -63.76 -14.26 -4.30
C PRO A 119 -63.05 -13.45 -5.40
N GLN A 120 -63.83 -12.82 -6.30
CA GLN A 120 -63.29 -12.03 -7.41
C GLN A 120 -62.35 -10.90 -6.94
N ALA A 121 -62.66 -10.26 -5.81
CA ALA A 121 -61.84 -9.20 -5.25
C ALA A 121 -60.43 -9.70 -4.86
N GLU A 122 -60.34 -10.89 -4.26
CA GLU A 122 -59.06 -11.50 -3.89
C GLU A 122 -58.25 -11.92 -5.12
N ARG A 123 -58.91 -12.48 -6.15
CA ARG A 123 -58.26 -12.80 -7.43
C ARG A 123 -57.70 -11.56 -8.13
N ASN A 124 -58.47 -10.48 -8.16
CA ASN A 124 -58.05 -9.21 -8.77
C ASN A 124 -56.85 -8.62 -8.03
N LYS A 125 -56.87 -8.63 -6.69
CA LYS A 125 -55.75 -8.17 -5.88
C LYS A 125 -54.48 -8.98 -6.14
N ALA A 126 -54.59 -10.31 -6.20
CA ALA A 126 -53.45 -11.17 -6.50
C ALA A 126 -52.86 -10.90 -7.89
N LYS A 127 -53.73 -10.68 -8.89
CA LYS A 127 -53.32 -10.29 -10.24
C LYS A 127 -52.62 -8.93 -10.28
N GLU A 128 -53.15 -7.93 -9.58
CA GLU A 128 -52.59 -6.58 -9.52
C GLU A 128 -51.17 -6.57 -8.92
N VAL A 129 -50.98 -7.26 -7.79
CA VAL A 129 -49.65 -7.37 -7.14
C VAL A 129 -48.64 -8.07 -8.05
N SER A 130 -49.04 -9.18 -8.68
CA SER A 130 -48.17 -9.91 -9.61
C SER A 130 -47.78 -9.06 -10.82
N GLN A 131 -48.74 -8.33 -11.39
CA GLN A 131 -48.51 -7.47 -12.55
C GLN A 131 -47.61 -6.29 -12.19
N HIS A 132 -47.81 -5.65 -11.03
CA HIS A 132 -46.93 -4.58 -10.54
C HIS A 132 -45.48 -5.04 -10.38
N TRP A 133 -45.24 -6.24 -9.86
CA TRP A 133 -43.90 -6.80 -9.79
C TRP A 133 -43.28 -7.00 -11.18
N ILE A 134 -44.05 -7.53 -12.14
CA ILE A 134 -43.57 -7.71 -13.52
C ILE A 134 -43.22 -6.36 -14.16
N ASP A 135 -44.09 -5.36 -14.01
CA ASP A 135 -43.98 -4.10 -14.72
C ASP A 135 -42.94 -3.14 -14.13
N GLU A 136 -42.78 -3.15 -12.79
CA GLU A 136 -41.91 -2.21 -12.08
C GLU A 136 -40.84 -2.92 -11.25
N GLY A 137 -41.23 -3.84 -10.37
CA GLY A 137 -40.33 -4.49 -9.42
C GLY A 137 -39.17 -5.24 -10.08
N SER A 138 -39.46 -5.98 -11.15
CA SER A 138 -38.47 -6.75 -11.91
C SER A 138 -37.44 -5.86 -12.61
N LYS A 139 -37.87 -4.70 -13.12
CA LYS A 139 -36.99 -3.73 -13.78
C LYS A 139 -36.03 -3.10 -12.78
N ILE A 140 -36.54 -2.69 -11.62
CA ILE A 140 -35.73 -2.13 -10.53
C ILE A 140 -34.71 -3.17 -10.05
N PHE A 141 -35.15 -4.41 -9.84
CA PHE A 141 -34.27 -5.50 -9.42
C PHE A 141 -33.17 -5.78 -10.45
N ASN A 142 -33.52 -5.91 -11.73
CA ASN A 142 -32.54 -6.19 -12.79
C ASN A 142 -31.50 -5.08 -12.89
N LYS A 143 -31.92 -3.82 -12.81
CA LYS A 143 -31.01 -2.68 -12.80
C LYS A 143 -30.03 -2.72 -11.60
N ASP A 144 -30.53 -2.97 -10.39
CA ASP A 144 -29.67 -3.10 -9.18
C ASP A 144 -28.69 -4.28 -9.32
N MET A 145 -29.10 -5.37 -9.98
CA MET A 145 -28.21 -6.51 -10.24
C MET A 145 -27.14 -6.19 -11.30
N GLU A 146 -27.50 -5.50 -12.37
CA GLU A 146 -26.54 -5.05 -13.40
C GLU A 146 -25.49 -4.10 -12.80
N GLU A 147 -25.92 -3.08 -12.06
CA GLU A 147 -25.02 -2.13 -11.40
C GLU A 147 -24.05 -2.83 -10.43
N ARG A 148 -24.54 -3.82 -9.67
CA ARG A 148 -23.68 -4.61 -8.77
C ARG A 148 -22.71 -5.53 -9.50
N ALA A 149 -23.14 -6.13 -10.60
CA ALA A 149 -22.26 -6.97 -11.41
C ALA A 149 -21.11 -6.13 -11.97
N ASP A 150 -21.41 -4.93 -12.47
CA ASP A 150 -20.41 -3.97 -12.94
C ASP A 150 -19.45 -3.54 -11.82
N GLU A 151 -19.96 -3.22 -10.63
CA GLU A 151 -19.15 -2.88 -9.46
C GLU A 151 -18.21 -4.03 -9.06
N ILE A 152 -18.70 -5.28 -9.05
CA ILE A 152 -17.88 -6.48 -8.77
C ILE A 152 -16.76 -6.63 -9.82
N ASN A 153 -17.08 -6.44 -11.09
CA ASN A 153 -16.11 -6.55 -12.19
C ASN A 153 -15.01 -5.49 -12.09
N GLU A 154 -15.38 -4.24 -11.82
CA GLU A 154 -14.41 -3.16 -11.64
C GLU A 154 -13.55 -3.38 -10.39
N LEU A 155 -14.16 -3.83 -9.28
CA LEU A 155 -13.42 -4.18 -8.06
C LEU A 155 -12.43 -5.33 -8.30
N LEU A 156 -12.81 -6.39 -9.02
CA LEU A 156 -11.91 -7.48 -9.39
C LEU A 156 -10.70 -6.98 -10.20
N LYS A 157 -10.94 -6.09 -11.17
CA LYS A 157 -9.90 -5.48 -11.99
C LYS A 157 -8.96 -4.61 -11.15
N ARG A 158 -9.50 -3.72 -10.31
CA ARG A 158 -8.70 -2.88 -9.40
C ARG A 158 -7.89 -3.73 -8.44
N LEU A 159 -8.50 -4.76 -7.85
CA LEU A 159 -7.82 -5.69 -6.94
C LEU A 159 -6.64 -6.39 -7.63
N SER A 160 -6.84 -6.88 -8.86
CA SER A 160 -5.77 -7.51 -9.65
C SER A 160 -4.62 -6.55 -9.95
N ASN A 161 -4.92 -5.31 -10.33
CA ASN A 161 -3.91 -4.28 -10.59
C ASN A 161 -3.12 -3.95 -9.32
N ASN A 162 -3.82 -3.71 -8.21
CA ASN A 162 -3.20 -3.39 -6.92
C ASN A 162 -2.36 -4.56 -6.40
N PHE A 163 -2.80 -5.81 -6.58
CA PHE A 163 -1.99 -6.99 -6.28
C PHE A 163 -0.68 -7.01 -7.08
N MET A 164 -0.74 -6.70 -8.38
CA MET A 164 0.46 -6.63 -9.21
C MET A 164 1.42 -5.53 -8.74
N LEU A 165 0.89 -4.36 -8.35
CA LEU A 165 1.70 -3.28 -7.78
C LEU A 165 2.35 -3.70 -6.46
N ILE A 166 1.65 -4.42 -5.59
CA ILE A 166 2.24 -5.01 -4.38
C ILE A 166 3.38 -5.95 -4.77
N LYS A 167 3.16 -6.87 -5.70
CA LYS A 167 4.23 -7.75 -6.18
C LYS A 167 5.43 -6.95 -6.66
N LEU A 168 5.25 -5.95 -7.52
CA LEU A 168 6.35 -5.17 -8.07
C LEU A 168 7.13 -4.37 -7.02
N ASN A 169 6.44 -3.80 -6.03
CA ASN A 169 7.08 -2.97 -5.00
C ASN A 169 7.78 -3.79 -3.91
N PHE A 170 7.33 -5.02 -3.67
CA PHE A 170 7.81 -5.86 -2.57
C PHE A 170 8.61 -7.08 -3.03
N SER A 171 8.55 -7.50 -4.29
CA SER A 171 9.43 -8.57 -4.77
C SER A 171 10.90 -8.13 -4.69
N ASN A 172 11.79 -9.07 -4.34
CA ASN A 172 13.27 -8.98 -4.23
C ASN A 172 13.89 -9.13 -2.84
N ASN A 173 13.13 -9.43 -1.76
CA ASN A 173 13.73 -9.91 -0.51
C ASN A 173 12.80 -10.86 0.27
N ASP A 174 13.38 -11.73 1.11
CA ASP A 174 12.64 -12.77 1.86
C ASP A 174 11.61 -12.21 2.86
N GLU A 175 11.87 -11.07 3.50
CA GLU A 175 10.96 -10.39 4.43
C GLU A 175 9.71 -9.86 3.69
N ASN A 176 9.91 -9.37 2.48
CA ASN A 176 8.86 -8.82 1.63
C ASN A 176 8.03 -9.90 0.93
N ASN A 177 8.54 -11.14 0.83
CA ASN A 177 7.78 -12.29 0.31
C ASN A 177 6.54 -12.55 1.19
N THR A 178 6.62 -12.29 2.50
CA THR A 178 5.46 -12.45 3.39
C THR A 178 4.33 -11.46 3.04
N ILE A 179 4.66 -10.22 2.64
CA ILE A 179 3.68 -9.21 2.19
C ILE A 179 2.98 -9.71 0.93
N VAL A 180 3.75 -10.23 -0.02
CA VAL A 180 3.23 -10.76 -1.28
C VAL A 180 2.34 -11.98 -1.04
N ASP A 181 2.73 -12.89 -0.14
CA ASP A 181 1.95 -14.09 0.20
C ASP A 181 0.63 -13.76 0.88
N LEU A 182 0.62 -12.78 1.80
CA LEU A 182 -0.61 -12.33 2.45
C LEU A 182 -1.56 -11.68 1.46
N ALA A 183 -1.05 -10.80 0.59
CA ALA A 183 -1.83 -10.19 -0.49
C ALA A 183 -2.35 -11.25 -1.48
N PHE A 184 -1.54 -12.25 -1.81
CA PHE A 184 -1.92 -13.34 -2.71
C PHE A 184 -3.08 -14.18 -2.16
N LYS A 185 -3.07 -14.49 -0.85
CA LYS A 185 -4.18 -15.22 -0.20
C LYS A 185 -5.51 -14.48 -0.34
N ILE A 186 -5.49 -13.16 -0.14
CA ILE A 186 -6.67 -12.29 -0.32
C ILE A 186 -7.12 -12.32 -1.78
N TYR A 187 -6.21 -12.02 -2.70
CA TYR A 187 -6.50 -11.96 -4.13
C TYR A 187 -7.05 -13.28 -4.69
N GLU A 188 -6.36 -14.40 -4.44
CA GLU A 188 -6.79 -15.70 -4.94
C GLU A 188 -8.09 -16.17 -4.30
N GLY A 189 -8.32 -15.90 -3.02
CA GLY A 189 -9.57 -16.26 -2.36
C GLY A 189 -10.78 -15.62 -3.06
N LEU A 190 -10.72 -14.31 -3.28
CA LEU A 190 -11.78 -13.55 -3.96
C LEU A 190 -11.89 -13.91 -5.45
N ARG A 191 -10.76 -14.07 -6.16
CA ARG A 191 -10.74 -14.46 -7.58
C ARG A 191 -11.30 -15.86 -7.80
N ARG A 192 -10.96 -16.82 -6.95
CA ARG A 192 -11.51 -18.18 -7.05
C ARG A 192 -12.99 -18.17 -6.83
N HIS A 193 -13.46 -17.48 -5.80
CA HIS A 193 -14.88 -17.32 -5.55
C HIS A 193 -15.57 -16.74 -6.80
N SER A 194 -15.12 -15.62 -7.36
CA SER A 194 -15.74 -15.04 -8.57
C SER A 194 -15.84 -15.99 -9.77
N LEU A 195 -14.92 -16.96 -9.90
CA LEU A 195 -14.92 -17.95 -10.98
C LEU A 195 -15.80 -19.16 -10.71
N THR A 196 -16.00 -19.51 -9.44
CA THR A 196 -16.76 -20.70 -9.02
C THR A 196 -18.14 -20.36 -8.48
N SER A 197 -18.43 -19.08 -8.27
CA SER A 197 -19.71 -18.60 -7.77
C SER A 197 -20.83 -19.04 -8.71
N GLY A 198 -21.71 -19.92 -8.21
CA GLY A 198 -22.96 -20.30 -8.87
C GLY A 198 -24.02 -19.23 -8.72
N TRP A 199 -23.77 -18.02 -9.23
CA TRP A 199 -24.74 -16.91 -9.21
C TRP A 199 -25.84 -17.05 -10.26
N ASP A 200 -26.36 -18.26 -10.43
CA ASP A 200 -27.50 -18.51 -11.30
C ASP A 200 -28.79 -18.15 -10.55
N GLN A 201 -29.66 -17.43 -11.26
CA GLN A 201 -30.95 -17.01 -10.74
C GLN A 201 -31.97 -18.16 -10.73
N MET A 202 -31.72 -19.29 -11.39
CA MET A 202 -32.62 -20.44 -11.54
C MET A 202 -32.08 -21.72 -10.87
N THR A 203 -31.56 -21.62 -9.64
CA THR A 203 -31.08 -22.79 -8.88
C THR A 203 -32.08 -23.25 -7.82
N SER A 204 -31.91 -24.47 -7.32
CA SER A 204 -32.73 -24.99 -6.22
C SER A 204 -32.44 -24.26 -4.91
N GLU A 205 -33.40 -24.25 -3.98
CA GLU A 205 -33.23 -23.63 -2.66
C GLU A 205 -31.98 -24.15 -1.92
N LYS A 206 -31.70 -25.46 -2.05
CA LYS A 206 -30.51 -26.09 -1.46
C LYS A 206 -29.21 -25.50 -2.02
N GLU A 207 -29.15 -25.28 -3.34
CA GLU A 207 -27.99 -24.68 -4.02
C GLU A 207 -27.82 -23.21 -3.63
N LEU A 208 -28.93 -22.46 -3.49
CA LEU A 208 -28.90 -21.08 -3.02
C LEU A 208 -28.39 -20.95 -1.58
N ILE A 209 -28.86 -21.81 -0.67
CA ILE A 209 -28.39 -21.83 0.71
C ILE A 209 -26.90 -22.18 0.77
N GLN A 210 -26.46 -23.13 -0.06
CA GLN A 210 -25.06 -23.51 -0.15
C GLN A 210 -24.21 -22.34 -0.68
N SER A 211 -24.65 -21.68 -1.74
CA SER A 211 -24.01 -20.49 -2.31
C SER A 211 -23.86 -19.37 -1.27
N LEU A 212 -24.92 -19.08 -0.50
CA LEU A 212 -24.83 -18.09 0.59
C LEU A 212 -23.80 -18.46 1.65
N ARG A 213 -23.77 -19.74 2.07
CA ARG A 213 -22.81 -20.21 3.08
C ARG A 213 -21.37 -20.10 2.58
N GLU A 214 -21.13 -20.43 1.32
CA GLU A 214 -19.82 -20.32 0.68
C GLU A 214 -19.39 -18.86 0.57
N THR A 215 -20.27 -17.99 0.08
CA THR A 215 -20.01 -16.54 -0.02
C THR A 215 -19.75 -15.93 1.36
N GLU A 216 -20.52 -16.30 2.38
CA GLU A 216 -20.29 -15.82 3.75
C GLU A 216 -18.94 -16.29 4.28
N LYS A 217 -18.60 -17.57 4.06
CA LYS A 217 -17.30 -18.11 4.46
C LYS A 217 -16.15 -17.33 3.80
N VAL A 218 -16.23 -17.09 2.48
CA VAL A 218 -15.22 -16.30 1.74
C VAL A 218 -15.14 -14.87 2.28
N PHE A 219 -16.28 -14.23 2.57
CA PHE A 219 -16.32 -12.89 3.15
C PHE A 219 -15.62 -12.82 4.51
N GLN A 220 -15.87 -13.79 5.40
CA GLN A 220 -15.24 -13.87 6.72
C GLN A 220 -13.75 -14.16 6.62
N GLU A 221 -13.35 -15.14 5.79
CA GLU A 221 -11.94 -15.48 5.56
C GLU A 221 -11.17 -14.29 4.96
N ASN A 222 -11.76 -13.57 4.01
CA ASN A 222 -11.19 -12.37 3.44
C ASN A 222 -10.98 -11.28 4.48
N SER A 223 -12.00 -11.02 5.33
CA SER A 223 -11.90 -10.03 6.41
C SER A 223 -10.77 -10.36 7.39
N MET A 224 -10.66 -11.63 7.81
CA MET A 224 -9.57 -12.09 8.67
C MET A 224 -8.19 -11.96 8.00
N ASN A 225 -8.09 -12.26 6.71
CA ASN A 225 -6.83 -12.12 5.98
C ASN A 225 -6.43 -10.65 5.80
N ALA A 226 -7.40 -9.77 5.53
CA ALA A 226 -7.19 -8.33 5.43
C ALA A 226 -6.73 -7.71 6.76
N GLU A 227 -7.29 -8.16 7.89
CA GLU A 227 -6.85 -7.76 9.23
C GLU A 227 -5.40 -8.18 9.47
N LYS A 228 -5.07 -9.46 9.27
CA LYS A 228 -3.70 -9.97 9.38
C LYS A 228 -2.71 -9.21 8.49
N PHE A 229 -3.12 -8.89 7.26
CA PHE A 229 -2.28 -8.14 6.34
C PHE A 229 -2.05 -6.70 6.83
N THR A 230 -3.09 -6.06 7.35
CA THR A 230 -3.02 -4.71 7.94
C THR A 230 -2.06 -4.66 9.13
N GLU A 231 -2.17 -5.62 10.05
CA GLU A 231 -1.29 -5.72 11.22
C GLU A 231 0.17 -5.92 10.80
N PHE A 232 0.42 -6.83 9.87
CA PHE A 232 1.76 -7.07 9.35
C PHE A 232 2.36 -5.81 8.70
N LEU A 233 1.59 -5.13 7.85
CA LEU A 233 2.01 -3.91 7.18
C LEU A 233 2.30 -2.78 8.18
N ARG A 234 1.49 -2.62 9.22
CA ARG A 234 1.72 -1.63 10.29
C ARG A 234 3.11 -1.82 10.90
N ASP A 235 3.41 -3.05 11.30
CA ASP A 235 4.66 -3.37 11.98
C ASP A 235 5.86 -3.31 11.01
N TYR A 236 5.66 -3.74 9.76
CA TYR A 236 6.64 -3.61 8.69
C TYR A 236 7.00 -2.14 8.42
N TYR A 237 6.01 -1.27 8.18
CA TYR A 237 6.26 0.15 7.91
C TYR A 237 6.87 0.88 9.10
N LYS A 238 6.56 0.45 10.33
CA LYS A 238 7.24 0.98 11.52
C LYS A 238 8.74 0.67 11.47
N ARG A 239 9.13 -0.56 11.12
CA ARG A 239 10.56 -0.92 10.96
C ARG A 239 11.23 -0.15 9.82
N GLU A 240 10.56 -0.01 8.68
CA GLU A 240 11.07 0.77 7.55
C GLU A 240 11.26 2.25 7.91
N TRP A 241 10.35 2.82 8.71
CA TRP A 241 10.47 4.20 9.19
C TRP A 241 11.66 4.40 10.12
N GLU A 242 11.98 3.43 10.98
CA GLU A 242 13.20 3.51 11.80
C GLU A 242 14.47 3.49 10.94
N LYS A 243 14.48 2.76 9.81
CA LYS A 243 15.62 2.79 8.86
C LYS A 243 15.83 4.19 8.28
N VAL A 244 14.75 4.88 7.89
CA VAL A 244 14.80 6.30 7.43
C VAL A 244 15.48 7.19 8.46
N LYS A 245 15.11 7.10 9.75
CA LYS A 245 15.72 7.93 10.81
C LYS A 245 17.22 7.70 10.97
N THR A 246 17.68 6.48 10.67
CA THR A 246 19.09 6.10 10.77
C THR A 246 19.89 6.31 9.48
N GLY A 247 19.27 6.79 8.40
CA GLY A 247 19.92 6.95 7.09
C GLY A 247 20.32 5.61 6.45
N LYS A 248 19.56 4.55 6.74
CA LYS A 248 19.80 3.18 6.25
C LYS A 248 18.75 2.75 5.25
#